data_AF-A0A4Q4XAL8-F1
#
_entry.id   AF-A0A4Q4XAL8-F1
#
_cell.length_a   1.000
_cell.length_b   1.000
_cell.length_c   1.000
_cell.angle_alpha   90.00
_cell.angle_beta   90.00
_cell.angle_gamma   90.00
#
_symmetry.space_group_name_H-M   'P 1'
#
loop_
_entity.id
_entity.type
_entity.pdbx_description
1 polymer ?
#
loop_
_entity_poly.entity_id
_entity_poly.type
_entity_poly.pdbx_seq_one_letter_code
_entity_poly.pdbx_strand_id
1 'polypeptide(L)'
;MDSQPGVATTATESMQNYVIDATIDGDIPMDPFIELMGNSITPTQDQWLVQIEQGPVTEPPGSPADEEITRSYEKMADFCGHMAPWHLYDAKTPLHYIVTRVKGFITDVATRNATPFLHRYLYRDHTPQCILSCFAANVLYANRTQANTAMVMLTLHSSVRELVDAEAGRIVATPVEKLARTQALFLYQVIRLLDGDVILRAQGERDTPLLLTWLGDLCRVRENLGDLAQLGDSVMRKQPPREWEVRTP
;
A
#
# COMPACT_ATOMS: atom_id res chain seq x y z
N MET A 1 -7.17 54.06 44.62
CA MET A 1 -5.88 53.51 45.08
C MET A 1 -5.75 52.10 44.53
N ASP A 2 -5.80 51.91 43.21
CA ASP A 2 -4.75 52.24 42.19
C ASP A 2 -3.57 51.27 42.35
N SER A 3 -3.07 50.49 41.39
CA SER A 3 -3.31 50.37 39.94
C SER A 3 -2.64 49.06 39.44
N GLN A 4 -3.21 48.42 38.41
CA GLN A 4 -2.48 47.63 37.40
C GLN A 4 -1.85 48.59 36.35
N PRO A 5 -1.17 48.16 35.27
CA PRO A 5 -0.11 47.17 35.04
C PRO A 5 1.08 47.81 34.27
N GLY A 6 2.18 47.08 33.98
CA GLY A 6 3.26 47.58 33.11
C GLY A 6 3.73 46.49 32.14
N VAL A 7 3.27 46.53 30.88
CA VAL A 7 3.96 47.04 29.67
C VAL A 7 4.81 45.97 28.96
N ALA A 8 4.35 45.65 27.75
CA ALA A 8 5.01 44.86 26.74
C ALA A 8 6.34 45.50 26.30
N THR A 9 7.33 44.68 25.95
CA THR A 9 8.44 45.12 25.10
C THR A 9 8.59 44.13 23.95
N THR A 10 8.15 44.59 22.79
CA THR A 10 8.47 44.07 21.47
C THR A 10 9.96 44.21 21.21
N ALA A 11 10.61 43.14 20.76
CA ALA A 11 11.91 43.19 20.10
C ALA A 11 11.75 42.57 18.70
N THR A 12 11.44 43.44 17.74
CA THR A 12 11.61 43.23 16.31
C THR A 12 12.93 43.87 15.90
N GLU A 13 13.81 43.11 15.26
CA GLU A 13 14.86 43.47 14.28
C GLU A 13 15.87 42.31 14.24
N SER A 14 16.51 41.90 13.15
CA SER A 14 16.37 42.07 11.71
C SER A 14 17.53 41.25 11.10
N MET A 15 17.25 40.52 10.02
CA MET A 15 18.15 40.18 8.90
C MET A 15 19.57 39.63 9.21
N GLN A 16 19.79 38.37 8.86
CA GLN A 16 20.97 38.04 8.05
C GLN A 16 20.64 36.91 7.06
N ASN A 17 20.57 37.31 5.78
CA ASN A 17 20.48 36.43 4.62
C ASN A 17 21.68 35.47 4.59
N TYR A 18 21.43 34.17 4.45
CA TYR A 18 22.43 33.22 3.98
C TYR A 18 21.94 32.63 2.67
N VAL A 19 22.35 33.27 1.58
CA VAL A 19 22.25 32.76 0.20
C VAL A 19 23.42 31.80 0.03
N ILE A 20 23.14 30.54 -0.30
CA ILE A 20 24.15 29.64 -0.86
C ILE A 20 23.73 29.39 -2.30
N ASP A 21 24.45 30.06 -3.18
CA ASP A 21 24.52 29.77 -4.60
C ASP A 21 25.22 28.42 -4.78
N ALA A 22 24.53 27.48 -5.43
CA ALA A 22 25.10 26.24 -5.91
C ALA A 22 24.46 25.95 -7.26
N THR A 23 25.03 26.55 -8.29
CA THR A 23 24.94 26.11 -9.67
C THR A 23 25.47 24.67 -9.76
N ILE A 24 24.58 23.70 -9.96
CA ILE A 24 24.93 22.35 -10.42
C ILE A 24 24.19 22.13 -11.73
N ASP A 25 24.92 22.39 -12.79
CA ASP A 25 24.75 21.85 -14.13
C ASP A 25 25.00 20.33 -14.08
N GLY A 26 24.15 19.55 -14.76
CA GLY A 26 24.18 18.09 -14.71
C GLY A 26 22.87 17.50 -15.17
N ASP A 27 22.68 17.44 -16.49
CA ASP A 27 21.66 16.63 -17.16
C ASP A 27 21.72 15.17 -16.68
N ILE A 28 20.76 14.77 -15.85
CA ILE A 28 20.49 13.37 -15.53
C ILE A 28 19.36 12.92 -16.48
N PRO A 29 19.54 11.85 -17.27
CA PRO A 29 18.51 11.39 -18.18
C PRO A 29 17.33 10.85 -17.36
N MET A 30 16.16 11.46 -17.55
CA MET A 30 14.90 11.04 -16.92
C MET A 30 14.51 9.63 -17.37
N ASP A 31 14.15 8.81 -16.39
CA ASP A 31 13.59 7.47 -16.56
C ASP A 31 12.24 7.53 -17.30
N PRO A 32 11.99 6.68 -18.32
CA PRO A 32 10.71 6.67 -19.07
C PRO A 32 9.50 6.26 -18.20
N PHE A 33 9.75 5.76 -17.00
CA PHE A 33 8.71 5.27 -16.10
C PHE A 33 7.93 6.41 -15.42
N ILE A 34 8.49 7.62 -15.33
CA ILE A 34 7.86 8.78 -14.66
C ILE A 34 6.85 9.50 -15.56
N GLU A 35 6.98 9.43 -16.89
CA GLU A 35 6.01 10.06 -17.81
C GLU A 35 4.63 9.38 -17.81
N LEU A 36 4.53 8.11 -17.37
CA LEU A 36 3.26 7.38 -17.36
C LEU A 36 2.29 7.84 -16.25
N MET A 37 2.79 8.56 -15.24
CA MET A 37 2.02 8.93 -14.04
C MET A 37 1.73 10.42 -13.93
N GLY A 38 2.18 11.23 -14.88
CA GLY A 38 2.06 12.68 -14.80
C GLY A 38 2.01 13.34 -16.16
N ASN A 39 0.83 13.36 -16.80
CA ASN A 39 0.48 14.44 -17.71
C ASN A 39 -1.03 14.62 -17.76
N SER A 40 -1.49 15.73 -17.17
CA SER A 40 -2.82 16.28 -17.37
C SER A 40 -2.93 16.82 -18.78
N ILE A 41 -3.35 15.96 -19.72
CA ILE A 41 -3.84 16.38 -21.03
C ILE A 41 -5.27 15.86 -21.10
N THR A 42 -6.23 16.78 -21.17
CA THR A 42 -7.65 16.48 -21.38
C THR A 42 -7.83 15.48 -22.52
N PRO A 43 -8.39 14.28 -22.28
CA PRO A 43 -8.81 13.42 -23.36
C PRO A 43 -10.33 13.51 -23.54
N THR A 44 -10.71 13.73 -24.78
CA THR A 44 -12.04 13.53 -25.35
C THR A 44 -12.69 12.23 -24.85
N GLN A 45 -13.97 12.33 -24.57
CA GLN A 45 -14.81 11.50 -23.70
C GLN A 45 -15.02 10.02 -24.12
N ASP A 46 -14.37 9.50 -25.16
CA ASP A 46 -14.79 8.23 -25.78
C ASP A 46 -13.75 7.09 -25.86
N GLN A 47 -12.55 7.19 -25.26
CA GLN A 47 -11.49 6.19 -25.53
C GLN A 47 -11.25 5.11 -24.45
N TRP A 48 -12.00 5.10 -23.35
CA TRP A 48 -11.74 4.18 -22.21
C TRP A 48 -12.94 3.31 -21.81
N LEU A 49 -13.83 3.00 -22.75
CA LEU A 49 -14.84 1.97 -22.55
C LEU A 49 -14.30 0.61 -23.01
N VAL A 50 -13.48 -0.04 -22.18
CA VAL A 50 -13.17 -1.47 -22.40
C VAL A 50 -14.27 -2.28 -21.72
N GLN A 51 -15.14 -2.85 -22.55
CA GLN A 51 -16.18 -3.78 -22.12
C GLN A 51 -15.53 -5.02 -21.50
N ILE A 52 -15.97 -5.36 -20.29
CA ILE A 52 -15.55 -6.57 -19.56
C ILE A 52 -16.27 -7.76 -20.22
N GLU A 53 -15.68 -8.36 -21.24
CA GLU A 53 -16.09 -9.68 -21.70
C GLU A 53 -15.38 -10.76 -20.86
N GLN A 54 -16.18 -11.60 -20.21
CA GLN A 54 -15.72 -12.76 -19.45
C GLN A 54 -15.25 -13.85 -20.42
N GLY A 55 -14.02 -13.75 -20.89
CA GLY A 55 -13.33 -14.84 -21.60
C GLY A 55 -12.85 -15.94 -20.64
N PRO A 56 -12.67 -17.19 -21.11
CA PRO A 56 -12.20 -18.29 -20.28
C PRO A 56 -10.78 -18.01 -19.76
N VAL A 57 -10.60 -18.19 -18.45
CA VAL A 57 -9.33 -18.01 -17.73
C VAL A 57 -8.30 -18.97 -18.31
N THR A 58 -7.39 -18.44 -19.10
CA THR A 58 -6.19 -19.15 -19.51
C THR A 58 -5.06 -18.56 -18.66
N GLU A 59 -4.59 -19.29 -17.65
CA GLU A 59 -3.46 -18.84 -16.82
C GLU A 59 -2.22 -18.66 -17.72
N PRO A 60 -1.69 -17.42 -17.84
CA PRO A 60 -0.48 -17.17 -18.61
C PRO A 60 0.75 -17.73 -17.88
N PRO A 61 1.82 -18.12 -18.61
CA PRO A 61 3.06 -18.52 -17.98
C PRO A 61 3.63 -17.34 -17.17
N GLY A 62 3.76 -17.53 -15.86
CA GLY A 62 4.29 -16.54 -14.95
C GLY A 62 5.70 -16.09 -15.34
N SER A 63 6.09 -14.89 -14.92
CA SER A 63 7.49 -14.48 -14.93
C SER A 63 8.34 -15.55 -14.24
N PRO A 64 9.61 -15.79 -14.64
CA PRO A 64 10.47 -16.79 -13.98
C PRO A 64 10.60 -16.57 -12.45
N ALA A 65 10.45 -15.33 -11.97
CA ALA A 65 10.37 -15.04 -10.54
C ALA A 65 9.06 -15.54 -9.88
N ASP A 66 7.95 -15.52 -10.62
CA ASP A 66 6.62 -15.95 -10.17
C ASP A 66 6.55 -17.49 -10.06
N GLU A 67 7.24 -18.21 -10.95
CA GLU A 67 7.31 -19.67 -10.95
C GLU A 67 8.16 -20.21 -9.79
N GLU A 68 9.27 -19.55 -9.45
CA GLU A 68 10.10 -19.87 -8.29
C GLU A 68 9.38 -19.59 -6.96
N ILE A 69 8.63 -18.48 -6.90
CA ILE A 69 7.79 -18.13 -5.76
C ILE A 69 6.67 -19.17 -5.58
N THR A 70 5.96 -19.51 -6.66
CA THR A 70 4.88 -20.51 -6.64
C THR A 70 5.39 -21.87 -6.17
N ARG A 71 6.52 -22.33 -6.72
CA ARG A 71 7.19 -23.58 -6.30
C ARG A 71 7.62 -23.55 -4.83
N SER A 72 7.99 -22.38 -4.32
CA SER A 72 8.34 -22.22 -2.90
C SER A 72 7.11 -22.32 -2.00
N TYR A 73 5.96 -21.78 -2.42
CA TYR A 73 4.69 -21.92 -1.71
C TYR A 73 4.12 -23.35 -1.78
N GLU A 74 4.28 -24.06 -2.90
CA GLU A 74 3.89 -25.47 -3.01
C GLU A 74 4.60 -26.35 -1.97
N LYS A 75 5.88 -26.09 -1.69
CA LYS A 75 6.63 -26.77 -0.61
C LYS A 75 6.05 -26.51 0.79
N MET A 76 5.26 -25.44 0.95
CA MET A 76 4.56 -25.13 2.20
C MET A 76 3.17 -25.77 2.28
N ALA A 77 2.66 -26.40 1.21
CA ALA A 77 1.32 -27.01 1.22
C ALA A 77 1.21 -28.16 2.24
N ASP A 78 2.24 -29.01 2.34
CA ASP A 78 2.30 -30.14 3.28
C ASP A 78 2.27 -29.69 4.75
N PHE A 79 2.67 -28.44 5.01
CA PHE A 79 2.69 -27.83 6.33
C PHE A 79 1.28 -27.63 6.90
N CYS A 80 0.30 -27.36 6.03
CA CYS A 80 -1.10 -27.17 6.42
C CYS A 80 -1.80 -28.49 6.79
N GLY A 81 -1.32 -29.63 6.27
CA GLY A 81 -1.94 -30.95 6.50
C GLY A 81 -1.81 -31.47 7.94
N HIS A 82 -0.84 -30.98 8.71
CA HIS A 82 -0.56 -31.42 10.09
C HIS A 82 -0.87 -30.33 11.13
N MET A 83 -1.59 -29.28 10.73
CA MET A 83 -1.87 -28.14 11.59
C MET A 83 -3.11 -28.39 12.44
N ALA A 84 -2.93 -28.55 13.75
CA ALA A 84 -4.03 -28.60 14.71
C ALA A 84 -4.24 -27.24 15.40
N PRO A 85 -5.48 -26.86 15.77
CA PRO A 85 -5.76 -25.56 16.38
C PRO A 85 -4.96 -25.25 17.66
N TRP A 86 -4.68 -26.26 18.49
CA TRP A 86 -3.93 -26.08 19.73
C TRP A 86 -2.45 -25.77 19.51
N HIS A 87 -1.90 -26.02 18.31
CA HIS A 87 -0.54 -25.61 17.98
C HIS A 87 -0.33 -24.09 18.17
N LEU A 88 -1.39 -23.28 18.05
CA LEU A 88 -1.34 -21.85 18.33
C LEU A 88 -0.79 -21.50 19.73
N TYR A 89 -0.99 -22.37 20.72
CA TYR A 89 -0.53 -22.16 22.09
C TYR A 89 0.89 -22.68 22.36
N ASP A 90 1.48 -23.44 21.43
CA ASP A 90 2.84 -23.95 21.56
C ASP A 90 3.80 -23.11 20.71
N ALA A 91 4.69 -22.38 21.39
CA ALA A 91 5.68 -21.50 20.79
C ALA A 91 6.67 -22.21 19.85
N LYS A 92 6.81 -23.53 19.94
CA LYS A 92 7.69 -24.33 19.07
C LYS A 92 7.05 -24.66 17.74
N THR A 93 5.74 -24.47 17.61
CA THR A 93 5.03 -24.83 16.40
C THR A 93 5.12 -23.70 15.37
N PRO A 94 5.09 -24.05 14.07
CA PRO A 94 5.09 -23.03 13.05
C PRO A 94 3.81 -22.20 13.01
N LEU A 95 2.65 -22.76 13.39
CA LEU A 95 1.39 -22.00 13.46
C LEU A 95 1.53 -20.84 14.45
N HIS A 96 2.08 -21.09 15.64
CA HIS A 96 2.34 -20.04 16.60
C HIS A 96 3.26 -18.96 16.04
N TYR A 97 4.34 -19.36 15.36
CA TYR A 97 5.27 -18.41 14.71
C TYR A 97 4.56 -17.55 13.67
N ILE A 98 3.79 -18.15 12.75
CA ILE A 98 3.09 -17.45 11.67
C ILE A 98 2.10 -16.44 12.25
N VAL A 99 1.24 -16.87 13.19
CA VAL A 99 0.23 -15.97 13.79
C VAL A 99 0.91 -14.84 14.57
N THR A 100 1.95 -15.15 15.35
CA THR A 100 2.73 -14.13 16.06
C THR A 100 3.39 -13.14 15.10
N ARG A 101 3.93 -13.62 13.97
CA ARG A 101 4.56 -12.76 12.96
C ARG A 101 3.54 -11.87 12.27
N VAL A 102 2.38 -12.40 11.87
CA VAL A 102 1.30 -11.64 11.24
C VAL A 102 0.74 -10.58 12.21
N LYS A 103 0.53 -10.94 13.49
CA LYS A 103 0.18 -9.96 14.53
C LYS A 103 1.23 -8.87 14.67
N GLY A 104 2.51 -9.21 14.54
CA GLY A 104 3.64 -8.28 14.60
C GLY A 104 3.62 -7.17 13.53
N PHE A 105 2.91 -7.36 12.42
CA PHE A 105 2.78 -6.32 11.38
C PHE A 105 2.18 -5.03 11.92
N ILE A 106 1.29 -5.10 12.91
CA ILE A 106 0.66 -3.93 13.51
C ILE A 106 1.68 -3.06 14.24
N THR A 107 2.58 -3.67 15.00
CA THR A 107 3.69 -2.99 15.66
C THR A 107 4.72 -2.48 14.64
N ASP A 108 4.96 -3.21 13.56
CA ASP A 108 5.88 -2.80 12.50
C ASP A 108 5.38 -1.55 11.77
N VAL A 109 4.09 -1.47 11.45
CA VAL A 109 3.45 -0.26 10.92
C VAL A 109 3.57 0.88 11.93
N ALA A 110 3.17 0.65 13.18
CA ALA A 110 3.14 1.68 14.21
C ALA A 110 4.52 2.32 14.47
N THR A 111 5.61 1.57 14.30
CA THR A 111 6.97 2.02 14.62
C THR A 111 7.76 2.48 13.39
N ARG A 112 7.59 1.80 12.25
CA ARG A 112 8.45 1.98 11.07
C ARG A 112 7.70 2.38 9.81
N ASN A 113 6.36 2.38 9.88
CA ASN A 113 5.46 2.51 8.73
C ASN A 113 5.82 1.52 7.61
N ALA A 114 6.12 0.26 7.99
CA ALA A 114 6.59 -0.74 7.05
C ALA A 114 6.12 -2.16 7.43
N THR A 115 5.78 -2.97 6.43
CA THR A 115 5.51 -4.42 6.55
C THR A 115 6.10 -5.12 5.31
N PRO A 116 6.13 -6.47 5.26
CA PRO A 116 6.61 -7.18 4.07
C PRO A 116 5.89 -6.81 2.76
N PHE A 117 4.66 -6.27 2.85
CA PHE A 117 3.84 -5.88 1.71
C PHE A 117 3.61 -4.36 1.61
N LEU A 118 4.15 -3.56 2.55
CA LEU A 118 4.03 -2.10 2.59
C LEU A 118 5.42 -1.50 2.80
N HIS A 119 6.00 -0.94 1.74
CA HIS A 119 7.29 -0.28 1.83
C HIS A 119 7.15 1.14 2.41
N ARG A 120 8.09 1.55 3.26
CA ARG A 120 8.01 2.81 4.02
C ARG A 120 7.97 4.09 3.18
N TYR A 121 8.53 4.03 1.97
CA TYR A 121 8.58 5.14 1.03
C TYR A 121 7.60 4.98 -0.13
N LEU A 122 6.73 3.96 -0.12
CA LEU A 122 5.79 3.68 -1.21
C LEU A 122 4.88 4.89 -1.51
N TYR A 123 4.50 5.64 -0.48
CA TYR A 123 3.59 6.78 -0.59
C TYR A 123 4.23 8.11 -0.17
N ARG A 124 5.56 8.24 -0.32
CA ARG A 124 6.30 9.40 0.18
C ARG A 124 5.83 10.72 -0.43
N ASP A 125 5.58 10.74 -1.73
CA ASP A 125 5.26 11.98 -2.45
C ASP A 125 3.77 12.33 -2.35
N HIS A 126 2.91 11.30 -2.29
CA HIS A 126 1.48 11.47 -2.11
C HIS A 126 0.93 10.35 -1.22
N THR A 127 0.73 10.66 0.07
CA THR A 127 0.18 9.68 1.02
C THR A 127 -1.35 9.67 0.98
N PRO A 128 -1.99 8.55 0.57
CA PRO A 128 -3.43 8.45 0.57
C PRO A 128 -4.01 8.55 1.99
N GLN A 129 -5.16 9.21 2.13
CA GLN A 129 -5.80 9.41 3.45
C GLN A 129 -6.08 8.08 4.16
N CYS A 130 -6.44 7.02 3.44
CA CYS A 130 -6.66 5.69 4.02
C CYS A 130 -5.40 5.12 4.69
N ILE A 131 -4.21 5.39 4.15
CA ILE A 131 -2.95 4.94 4.74
C ILE A 131 -2.62 5.73 6.01
N LEU A 132 -2.89 7.03 6.03
CA LEU A 132 -2.73 7.85 7.24
C LEU A 132 -3.67 7.40 8.36
N SER A 133 -4.95 7.21 8.06
CA SER A 133 -5.93 6.68 9.02
C SER A 133 -5.56 5.27 9.49
N CYS A 134 -5.05 4.42 8.58
CA CYS A 134 -4.55 3.10 8.93
C CYS A 134 -3.35 3.18 9.88
N PHE A 135 -2.33 3.98 9.55
CA PHE A 135 -1.17 4.19 10.40
C PHE A 135 -1.57 4.67 11.80
N ALA A 136 -2.43 5.69 11.89
CA ALA A 136 -2.93 6.22 13.16
C ALA A 136 -3.66 5.14 13.98
N ALA A 137 -4.56 4.37 13.37
CA ALA A 137 -5.27 3.29 14.04
C ALA A 137 -4.32 2.18 14.51
N ASN A 138 -3.28 1.83 13.73
CA ASN A 138 -2.26 0.86 14.13
C ASN A 138 -1.43 1.36 15.33
N VAL A 139 -1.05 2.65 15.35
CA VAL A 139 -0.35 3.28 16.48
C VAL A 139 -1.21 3.24 17.74
N LEU A 140 -2.48 3.63 17.64
CA LEU A 140 -3.44 3.61 18.75
C LEU A 140 -3.64 2.18 19.27
N TYR A 141 -3.77 1.22 18.36
CA TYR A 141 -3.92 -0.19 18.71
C TYR A 141 -2.67 -0.77 19.39
N ALA A 142 -1.48 -0.46 18.89
CA ALA A 142 -0.22 -0.92 19.49
C ALA A 142 0.00 -0.33 20.89
N ASN A 143 -0.53 0.86 21.18
CA ASN A 143 -0.41 1.57 22.46
C ASN A 143 -1.69 1.50 23.32
N ARG A 144 -2.60 0.56 23.01
CA ARG A 144 -3.84 0.44 23.77
C ARG A 144 -3.57 -0.04 25.20
N THR A 145 -4.38 0.46 26.11
CA THR A 145 -4.41 0.13 27.54
C THR A 145 -5.85 -0.18 27.92
N GLN A 146 -6.06 -0.85 29.05
CA GLN A 146 -7.40 -1.17 29.53
C GLN A 146 -8.32 0.07 29.61
N ALA A 147 -7.77 1.26 29.89
CA ALA A 147 -8.51 2.50 30.00
C ALA A 147 -8.95 3.08 28.65
N ASN A 148 -8.19 2.86 27.57
CA ASN A 148 -8.47 3.47 26.26
C ASN A 148 -8.96 2.47 25.20
N THR A 149 -8.97 1.16 25.49
CA THR A 149 -9.34 0.10 24.53
C THR A 149 -10.66 0.41 23.83
N ALA A 150 -11.70 0.84 24.56
CA ALA A 150 -13.00 1.14 23.96
C ALA A 150 -12.91 2.23 22.87
N MET A 151 -12.13 3.29 23.12
CA MET A 151 -11.93 4.36 22.16
C MET A 151 -11.11 3.89 20.96
N VAL A 152 -10.05 3.09 21.21
CA VAL A 152 -9.22 2.51 20.15
C VAL A 152 -10.04 1.62 19.22
N MET A 153 -10.90 0.76 19.78
CA MET A 153 -11.76 -0.12 18.98
C MET A 153 -12.82 0.67 18.19
N LEU A 154 -13.34 1.75 18.77
CA LEU A 154 -14.23 2.67 18.05
C LEU A 154 -13.51 3.34 16.88
N THR A 155 -12.29 3.87 17.09
CA THR A 155 -11.49 4.46 16.01
C THR A 155 -11.24 3.46 14.90
N LEU A 156 -10.83 2.22 15.23
CA LEU A 156 -10.64 1.15 14.26
C LEU A 156 -11.92 0.88 13.45
N HIS A 157 -13.06 0.78 14.13
CA HIS A 157 -14.35 0.54 13.49
C HIS A 157 -14.72 1.66 12.52
N SER A 158 -14.60 2.92 12.96
CA SER A 158 -14.88 4.10 12.14
C SER A 158 -13.95 4.18 10.93
N SER A 159 -12.64 3.95 11.11
CA SER A 159 -11.68 4.04 9.98
C SER A 159 -11.94 2.97 8.92
N VAL A 160 -12.35 1.76 9.29
CA VAL A 160 -12.72 0.73 8.31
C VAL A 160 -14.01 1.11 7.60
N ARG A 161 -15.01 1.62 8.34
CA ARG A 161 -16.27 2.06 7.74
C ARG A 161 -16.04 3.18 6.72
N GLU A 162 -15.25 4.19 7.09
CA GLU A 162 -14.86 5.28 6.19
C GLU A 162 -14.12 4.75 4.95
N LEU A 163 -13.23 3.77 5.11
CA LEU A 163 -12.50 3.15 4.00
C LEU A 163 -13.45 2.46 3.01
N VAL A 164 -14.41 1.67 3.52
CA VAL A 164 -15.38 0.93 2.70
C VAL A 164 -16.38 1.87 2.05
N ASP A 165 -16.91 2.85 2.80
CA ASP A 165 -17.86 3.84 2.29
C ASP A 165 -17.21 4.72 1.20
N ALA A 166 -15.93 5.07 1.36
CA ALA A 166 -15.17 5.83 0.36
C ALA A 166 -14.92 5.04 -0.94
N GLU A 167 -14.92 3.71 -0.90
CA GLU A 167 -14.83 2.88 -2.10
C GLU A 167 -16.14 2.94 -2.90
N ALA A 168 -17.27 2.77 -2.23
CA ALA A 168 -18.58 2.71 -2.87
C ALA A 168 -18.93 3.99 -3.66
N GLY A 169 -18.36 5.13 -3.28
CA GLY A 169 -18.57 6.42 -3.94
C GLY A 169 -17.64 6.73 -5.12
N ARG A 170 -16.63 5.91 -5.43
CA ARG A 170 -15.62 6.23 -6.45
C ARG A 170 -15.87 5.52 -7.78
N ILE A 171 -15.92 6.31 -8.86
CA ILE A 171 -16.19 5.81 -10.23
C ILE A 171 -14.91 5.28 -10.89
N VAL A 172 -13.75 5.89 -10.64
CA VAL A 172 -12.45 5.45 -11.18
C VAL A 172 -11.38 5.63 -10.10
N ALA A 173 -10.76 4.53 -9.68
CA ALA A 173 -9.64 4.55 -8.74
C ALA A 173 -8.34 4.21 -9.45
N THR A 174 -7.28 4.98 -9.20
CA THR A 174 -5.96 4.69 -9.78
C THR A 174 -5.39 3.39 -9.19
N PRO A 175 -4.48 2.70 -9.89
CA PRO A 175 -3.81 1.50 -9.38
C PRO A 175 -3.20 1.68 -7.97
N VAL A 176 -2.55 2.84 -7.75
CA VAL A 176 -1.92 3.19 -6.48
C VAL A 176 -2.96 3.35 -5.36
N GLU A 177 -4.10 3.96 -5.66
CA GLU A 177 -5.19 4.08 -4.69
C GLU A 177 -5.82 2.74 -4.34
N LYS A 178 -6.03 1.86 -5.34
CA LYS A 178 -6.53 0.49 -5.09
C LYS A 178 -5.57 -0.30 -4.21
N LEU A 179 -4.26 -0.17 -4.47
CA LEU A 179 -3.23 -0.80 -3.65
C LEU A 179 -3.28 -0.30 -2.20
N ALA A 180 -3.36 1.03 -2.02
CA ALA A 180 -3.41 1.66 -0.71
C ALA A 180 -4.61 1.21 0.12
N ARG A 181 -5.81 1.15 -0.49
CA ARG A 181 -7.03 0.69 0.19
C ARG A 181 -6.95 -0.78 0.58
N THR A 182 -6.42 -1.61 -0.31
CA THR A 182 -6.26 -3.05 -0.05
C THR A 182 -5.26 -3.31 1.09
N GLN A 183 -4.12 -2.61 1.09
CA GLN A 183 -3.14 -2.69 2.17
C GLN A 183 -3.72 -2.23 3.52
N ALA A 184 -4.48 -1.12 3.52
CA ALA A 184 -5.14 -0.62 4.72
C ALA A 184 -6.17 -1.62 5.26
N LEU A 185 -7.05 -2.16 4.40
CA LEU A 185 -8.05 -3.15 4.79
C LEU A 185 -7.39 -4.42 5.33
N PHE A 186 -6.32 -4.90 4.69
CA PHE A 186 -5.58 -6.06 5.16
C PHE A 186 -5.04 -5.88 6.60
N LEU A 187 -4.46 -4.72 6.90
CA LEU A 187 -3.98 -4.42 8.26
C LEU A 187 -5.12 -4.36 9.29
N TYR A 188 -6.25 -3.76 8.93
CA TYR A 188 -7.44 -3.77 9.79
C TYR A 188 -7.97 -5.19 10.03
N GLN A 189 -7.90 -6.03 9.01
CA GLN A 189 -8.34 -7.42 9.06
C GLN A 189 -7.44 -8.27 9.97
N VAL A 190 -6.13 -8.03 9.94
CA VAL A 190 -5.17 -8.66 10.86
C VAL A 190 -5.56 -8.36 12.32
N ILE A 191 -5.90 -7.11 12.63
CA ILE A 191 -6.41 -6.75 13.97
C ILE A 191 -7.70 -7.51 14.27
N ARG A 192 -8.72 -7.37 13.43
CA ARG A 192 -10.07 -7.89 13.70
C ARG A 192 -10.13 -9.41 13.86
N LEU A 193 -9.40 -10.16 13.04
CA LEU A 193 -9.42 -11.62 13.10
C LEU A 193 -8.59 -12.19 14.26
N LEU A 194 -7.48 -11.52 14.60
CA LEU A 194 -6.46 -12.08 15.48
C LEU A 194 -6.44 -11.48 16.90
N ASP A 195 -7.26 -10.46 17.20
CA ASP A 195 -7.32 -9.84 18.53
C ASP A 195 -7.86 -10.79 19.62
N GLY A 196 -8.73 -11.73 19.24
CA GLY A 196 -9.36 -12.67 20.18
C GLY A 196 -10.83 -12.34 20.48
N ASP A 197 -11.25 -11.09 20.25
CA ASP A 197 -12.62 -10.63 20.37
C ASP A 197 -13.53 -11.26 19.29
N VAL A 198 -14.63 -11.87 19.73
CA VAL A 198 -15.58 -12.57 18.86
C VAL A 198 -16.37 -11.61 17.96
N ILE A 199 -16.71 -10.43 18.46
CA ILE A 199 -17.47 -9.41 17.71
C ILE A 199 -16.59 -8.84 16.61
N LEU A 200 -15.33 -8.51 16.93
CA LEU A 200 -14.38 -8.04 15.92
C LEU A 200 -14.10 -9.11 14.88
N ARG A 201 -13.95 -10.37 15.30
CA ARG A 201 -13.79 -11.49 14.38
C ARG A 201 -14.96 -11.60 13.42
N ALA A 202 -16.19 -11.57 13.94
CA ALA A 202 -17.39 -11.63 13.11
C ALA A 202 -17.48 -10.46 12.11
N GLN A 203 -17.07 -9.25 12.49
CA GLN A 203 -16.97 -8.12 11.56
C GLN A 203 -15.89 -8.35 10.49
N GLY A 204 -14.71 -8.84 10.91
CA GLY A 204 -13.67 -9.20 9.97
C GLY A 204 -14.11 -10.27 8.97
N GLU A 205 -14.73 -11.34 9.43
CA GLU A 205 -15.20 -12.42 8.55
C GLU A 205 -16.20 -11.91 7.49
N ARG A 206 -17.08 -10.96 7.86
CA ARG A 206 -17.99 -10.31 6.90
C ARG A 206 -17.27 -9.51 5.83
N ASP A 207 -16.18 -8.84 6.17
CA ASP A 207 -15.42 -7.99 5.24
C ASP A 207 -14.36 -8.78 4.45
N THR A 208 -14.15 -10.06 4.76
CA THR A 208 -13.16 -10.92 4.08
C THR A 208 -13.45 -11.10 2.58
N PRO A 209 -14.68 -11.34 2.12
CA PRO A 209 -14.99 -11.41 0.69
C PRO A 209 -14.70 -10.11 -0.07
N LEU A 210 -14.86 -8.95 0.58
CA LEU A 210 -14.52 -7.66 0.00
C LEU A 210 -13.00 -7.56 -0.22
N LEU A 211 -12.22 -7.92 0.78
CA LEU A 211 -10.75 -7.96 0.67
C LEU A 211 -10.28 -8.89 -0.45
N LEU A 212 -10.88 -10.08 -0.59
CA LEU A 212 -10.57 -11.01 -1.67
C LEU A 212 -10.91 -10.43 -3.05
N THR A 213 -12.04 -9.73 -3.17
CA THR A 213 -12.41 -9.01 -4.39
C THR A 213 -11.35 -7.96 -4.76
N TRP A 214 -10.95 -7.12 -3.79
CA TRP A 214 -9.93 -6.08 -4.02
C TRP A 214 -8.56 -6.67 -4.38
N LEU A 215 -8.16 -7.80 -3.78
CA LEU A 215 -6.95 -8.52 -4.16
C LEU A 215 -7.03 -9.06 -5.59
N GLY A 216 -8.17 -9.62 -5.98
CA GLY A 216 -8.40 -10.08 -7.36
C GLY A 216 -8.31 -8.94 -8.37
N ASP A 217 -8.86 -7.78 -8.04
CA ASP A 217 -8.75 -6.58 -8.87
C ASP A 217 -7.29 -6.11 -9.01
N LEU A 218 -6.48 -6.20 -7.95
CA LEU A 218 -5.05 -5.90 -8.02
C LEU A 218 -4.28 -6.91 -8.88
N CYS A 219 -4.61 -8.20 -8.82
CA CYS A 219 -4.02 -9.21 -9.70
C CYS A 219 -4.29 -8.87 -11.17
N ARG A 220 -5.53 -8.49 -11.50
CA ARG A 220 -5.90 -8.02 -12.84
C ARG A 220 -5.13 -6.79 -13.26
N VAL A 221 -4.97 -5.80 -12.37
CA VAL A 221 -4.17 -4.60 -12.65
C VAL A 221 -2.71 -4.97 -12.93
N ARG A 222 -2.13 -5.87 -12.14
CA ARG A 222 -0.76 -6.39 -12.35
C ARG A 222 -0.63 -7.07 -13.72
N GLU A 223 -1.58 -7.93 -14.09
CA GLU A 223 -1.60 -8.62 -15.38
C GLU A 223 -1.65 -7.63 -16.55
N ASN A 224 -2.58 -6.67 -16.51
CA ASN A 224 -2.68 -5.62 -17.53
C ASN A 224 -1.40 -4.79 -17.67
N LEU A 225 -0.74 -4.46 -16.55
CA LEU A 225 0.55 -3.75 -16.57
C LEU A 225 1.67 -4.63 -17.15
N GLY A 226 1.66 -5.92 -16.85
CA GLY A 226 2.61 -6.90 -17.40
C GLY A 226 2.48 -7.05 -18.92
N ASP A 227 1.26 -7.14 -19.43
CA ASP A 227 0.98 -7.25 -20.86
C ASP A 227 1.47 -6.01 -21.63
N LEU A 228 1.27 -4.81 -21.07
CA LEU A 228 1.77 -3.56 -21.66
C LEU A 228 3.30 -3.52 -21.73
N ALA A 229 3.98 -3.98 -20.68
CA ALA A 229 5.44 -4.04 -20.65
C ALA A 229 5.98 -5.03 -21.70
N GLN A 230 5.34 -6.20 -21.84
CA GLN A 230 5.71 -7.19 -22.87
C GLN A 230 5.47 -6.66 -24.28
N LEU A 231 4.40 -5.90 -24.49
CA LEU A 231 4.12 -5.25 -25.78
C LEU A 231 5.22 -4.23 -26.10
N GLY A 232 5.61 -3.40 -25.13
CA GLY A 232 6.69 -2.43 -25.26
C GLY A 232 8.03 -3.08 -25.62
N ASP A 233 8.38 -4.17 -24.93
CA ASP A 233 9.57 -4.97 -25.20
C ASP A 233 9.57 -5.58 -26.60
N SER A 234 8.42 -6.12 -27.04
CA SER A 234 8.26 -6.70 -28.38
C SER A 234 8.38 -5.64 -29.47
N VAL A 235 7.85 -4.44 -29.24
CA VAL A 235 8.00 -3.29 -30.14
C VAL A 235 9.45 -2.79 -30.17
N MET A 236 10.11 -2.68 -29.01
CA MET A 236 11.50 -2.26 -28.89
C MET A 236 12.46 -3.26 -29.55
N ARG A 237 12.24 -4.58 -29.40
CA ARG A 237 13.04 -5.62 -30.05
C ARG A 237 12.88 -5.67 -31.58
N LYS A 238 11.76 -5.15 -32.10
CA LYS A 238 11.52 -5.02 -33.55
C LYS A 238 12.15 -3.76 -34.14
N GLN A 239 12.56 -2.79 -33.33
CA GLN A 239 13.32 -1.66 -33.82
C GLN A 239 14.78 -2.08 -34.02
N PRO A 240 15.38 -1.81 -35.20
CA PRO A 240 16.81 -2.01 -35.38
C PRO A 240 17.55 -1.16 -34.33
N PRO A 241 18.66 -1.67 -33.75
CA PRO A 241 19.46 -0.91 -32.79
C PRO A 241 19.80 0.46 -33.37
N ARG A 242 19.62 1.53 -32.59
CA ARG A 242 20.14 2.85 -32.99
C ARG A 242 21.63 2.70 -33.23
N GLU A 243 22.04 3.01 -34.46
CA GLU A 243 23.38 2.88 -35.00
C GLU A 243 24.41 3.38 -33.99
N TRP A 244 25.26 2.49 -33.49
CA TRP A 244 26.17 2.79 -32.37
C TRP A 244 27.50 3.44 -32.79
N GLU A 245 27.58 4.05 -33.97
CA GLU A 245 28.74 4.85 -34.35
C GLU A 245 28.34 6.11 -35.11
N VAL A 246 28.49 7.26 -34.44
CA VAL A 246 28.84 8.50 -35.15
C VAL A 246 30.31 8.36 -35.53
N ARG A 247 30.58 7.98 -36.78
CA ARG A 247 31.91 8.12 -37.35
C ARG A 247 31.84 9.18 -38.45
N THR A 248 31.94 10.44 -38.03
CA THR A 248 32.44 11.52 -38.88
C THR A 248 33.97 11.60 -38.74
N PRO A 249 34.68 12.25 -39.69
CA PRO A 249 34.22 12.83 -40.95
C PRO A 249 34.65 12.05 -42.20
#